data_AF-A0A2D9N5D5-F1
#
_entry.id   AF-A0A2D9N5D5-F1
#
_cell.length_a   1.000
_cell.length_b   1.000
_cell.length_c   1.000
_cell.angle_alpha   90.00
_cell.angle_beta   90.00
_cell.angle_gamma   90.00
#
_symmetry.space_group_name_H-M   'P 1'
#
loop_
_entity.id
_entity.type
_entity.pdbx_description
1 polymer ?
#
loop_
_entity_poly.entity_id
_entity_poly.type
_entity_poly.pdbx_seq_one_letter_code
_entity_poly.pdbx_strand_id
1 'polypeptide(L)'
;MSQTDKKITLQQAKDWTANWRSTPSTDARAFLIPVQDLQGVLAEMGNPTSGDACVRAYLGIDTTSNTEKLIIVGTEKNREGVYEDLLPTSLNTIDAGANGIWDFSEPCPPKCDPNSPLN
;
A
#
# COMPACT_ATOMS: atom_id res chain seq x y z
N MET A 1 15.38 1.96 10.77
CA MET A 1 14.11 1.22 10.80
C MET A 1 13.25 1.84 11.88
N SER A 2 12.22 2.60 11.50
CA SER A 2 11.33 3.28 12.45
C SER A 2 10.41 2.26 13.12
N GLN A 3 10.23 2.36 14.44
CA GLN A 3 9.56 1.40 15.33
C GLN A 3 8.06 1.66 15.51
N THR A 4 7.39 2.16 14.48
CA THR A 4 5.93 2.33 14.51
C THR A 4 5.40 1.69 13.24
N ASP A 5 4.33 0.89 13.35
CA ASP A 5 3.61 0.22 12.26
C ASP A 5 3.79 0.99 10.95
N LYS A 6 4.32 0.38 9.87
CA LYS A 6 4.80 1.10 8.65
C LYS A 6 3.66 1.71 7.79
N LYS A 7 2.67 2.27 8.47
CA LYS A 7 1.62 3.12 7.98
C LYS A 7 2.22 4.45 7.50
N ILE A 8 1.62 5.00 6.46
CA ILE A 8 1.94 6.32 5.93
C ILE A 8 0.72 7.23 6.01
N THR A 9 0.96 8.55 5.95
CA THR A 9 -0.14 9.52 5.91
C THR A 9 -0.79 9.56 4.52
N LEU A 10 -2.05 10.00 4.43
CA LEU A 10 -2.75 10.14 3.16
C LEU A 10 -2.11 11.18 2.24
N GLN A 11 -1.51 12.23 2.81
CA GLN A 11 -0.74 13.20 2.03
C GLN A 11 0.48 12.54 1.36
N GLN A 12 1.25 11.74 2.09
CA GLN A 12 2.39 11.01 1.52
C GLN A 12 1.97 10.04 0.41
N ALA A 13 0.87 9.29 0.61
CA ALA A 13 0.34 8.40 -0.43
C ALA A 13 -0.06 9.16 -1.71
N LYS A 14 -0.68 10.33 -1.58
CA LYS A 14 -1.02 11.19 -2.71
C LYS A 14 0.23 11.65 -3.47
N ASP A 15 1.23 12.13 -2.74
CA ASP A 15 2.46 12.67 -3.33
C ASP A 15 3.24 11.57 -4.06
N TRP A 16 3.37 10.38 -3.45
CA TRP A 16 4.10 9.26 -4.04
C TRP A 16 3.41 8.72 -5.30
N THR A 17 2.09 8.53 -5.26
CA THR A 17 1.34 8.06 -6.44
C THR A 17 1.32 9.09 -7.55
N ALA A 18 1.32 10.39 -7.23
CA ALA A 18 1.46 11.45 -8.21
C ALA A 18 2.84 11.42 -8.88
N ASN A 19 3.90 11.25 -8.09
CA ASN A 19 5.27 11.16 -8.59
C ASN A 19 5.45 9.97 -9.53
N TRP A 20 4.90 8.80 -9.19
CA TRP A 20 4.88 7.63 -10.07
C TRP A 20 4.20 7.92 -11.42
N ARG A 21 3.05 8.61 -11.42
CA ARG A 21 2.34 8.95 -12.66
C ARG A 21 3.10 9.94 -13.52
N SER A 22 3.84 10.88 -12.94
CA SER A 22 4.63 11.87 -13.69
C SER A 22 5.97 11.31 -14.18
N THR A 23 6.50 10.28 -13.52
CA THR A 23 7.79 9.67 -13.86
C THR A 23 7.74 8.19 -13.53
N PRO A 24 7.11 7.35 -14.37
CA PRO A 24 7.03 5.92 -14.08
C PRO A 24 8.44 5.34 -14.15
N SER A 25 9.03 4.98 -13.01
CA SER A 25 10.25 4.17 -13.00
C SER A 25 9.86 2.71 -13.27
N THR A 26 10.66 1.99 -14.04
CA THR A 26 10.32 0.63 -14.49
C THR A 26 11.18 -0.43 -13.81
N ASP A 27 11.89 -0.07 -12.74
CA ASP A 27 12.97 -0.89 -12.21
C ASP A 27 12.45 -1.94 -11.23
N ALA A 28 11.37 -1.63 -10.50
CA ALA A 28 10.69 -2.59 -9.64
C ALA A 28 9.91 -3.64 -10.44
N ARG A 29 10.40 -4.89 -10.42
CA ARG A 29 9.76 -6.07 -11.03
C ARG A 29 8.79 -6.78 -10.11
N ALA A 30 9.04 -6.69 -8.80
CA ALA A 30 8.24 -7.32 -7.76
C ALA A 30 8.33 -6.54 -6.45
N PHE A 31 7.37 -6.79 -5.57
CA PHE A 31 7.29 -6.21 -4.24
C PHE A 31 7.21 -7.31 -3.19
N LEU A 32 8.12 -7.27 -2.22
CA LEU A 32 8.05 -8.15 -1.06
C LEU A 32 7.05 -7.57 -0.05
N ILE A 33 5.96 -8.28 0.21
CA ILE A 33 4.89 -7.85 1.12
C ILE A 33 4.92 -8.73 2.39
N PRO A 34 5.12 -8.16 3.59
CA PRO A 34 5.07 -8.93 4.83
C PRO A 34 3.64 -9.37 5.17
N VAL A 35 3.51 -10.59 5.71
CA VAL A 35 2.20 -11.20 6.03
C VAL A 35 1.42 -10.41 7.07
N GLN A 36 2.10 -9.87 8.08
CA GLN A 36 1.48 -9.09 9.16
C GLN A 36 0.71 -7.86 8.65
N ASP A 37 1.16 -7.27 7.54
CA ASP A 37 0.59 -6.03 7.01
C ASP A 37 -0.64 -6.32 6.14
N LEU A 38 -0.60 -7.45 5.41
CA LEU A 38 -1.80 -8.00 4.78
C LEU A 38 -2.87 -8.35 5.82
N GLN A 39 -2.45 -8.93 6.95
CA GLN A 39 -3.36 -9.17 8.08
C GLN A 39 -3.90 -7.87 8.68
N GLY A 40 -3.09 -6.81 8.75
CA GLY A 40 -3.52 -5.48 9.17
C GLY A 40 -4.63 -4.91 8.30
N VAL A 41 -4.44 -4.89 6.97
CA VAL A 41 -5.46 -4.45 6.01
C VAL A 41 -6.74 -5.28 6.13
N LEU A 42 -6.63 -6.60 6.25
CA LEU A 42 -7.79 -7.47 6.42
C LEU A 42 -8.51 -7.23 7.75
N ALA A 43 -7.77 -6.97 8.83
CA ALA A 43 -8.34 -6.65 10.13
C ALA A 43 -9.10 -5.31 10.11
N GLU A 44 -8.59 -4.29 9.41
CA GLU A 44 -9.29 -3.02 9.18
C GLU A 44 -10.61 -3.22 8.44
N MET A 45 -10.65 -4.15 7.50
CA MET A 45 -11.88 -4.55 6.80
C MET A 45 -12.81 -5.44 7.65
N GLY A 46 -12.48 -5.69 8.92
CA GLY A 46 -13.26 -6.55 9.82
C GLY A 46 -13.03 -8.06 9.62
N ASN A 47 -11.87 -8.46 9.10
CA ASN A 47 -11.52 -9.83 8.73
C ASN A 47 -12.58 -10.50 7.84
N PRO A 48 -12.81 -9.95 6.64
CA PRO A 48 -13.88 -10.43 5.79
C PRO A 48 -13.61 -11.87 5.33
N THR A 49 -14.59 -12.74 5.52
CA THR A 49 -14.57 -14.13 5.02
C THR A 49 -15.31 -14.30 3.70
N SER A 50 -15.91 -13.22 3.19
CA SER A 50 -16.60 -13.19 1.90
C SER A 50 -15.60 -13.16 0.75
N GLY A 51 -15.87 -13.94 -0.30
CA GLY A 51 -15.07 -13.92 -1.54
C GLY A 51 -15.16 -12.61 -2.32
N ASP A 52 -16.08 -11.72 -1.94
CA ASP A 52 -16.26 -10.39 -2.54
C ASP A 52 -15.37 -9.31 -1.90
N ALA A 53 -14.62 -9.64 -0.85
CA ALA A 53 -13.71 -8.69 -0.23
C ALA A 53 -12.48 -8.44 -1.12
N CYS A 54 -12.18 -7.17 -1.37
CA CYS A 54 -11.06 -6.78 -2.20
C CYS A 54 -10.16 -5.77 -1.48
N VAL A 55 -8.86 -5.85 -1.75
CA VAL A 55 -7.89 -4.81 -1.40
C VAL A 55 -7.45 -4.11 -2.67
N ARG A 56 -7.12 -2.83 -2.59
CA ARG A 56 -6.57 -2.06 -3.71
C ARG A 56 -5.10 -1.78 -3.47
N ALA A 57 -4.30 -1.92 -4.52
CA ALA A 57 -2.88 -1.57 -4.49
C ALA A 57 -2.59 -0.42 -5.46
N TYR A 58 -1.77 0.52 -5.02
CA TYR A 58 -1.30 1.68 -5.77
C TYR A 58 0.22 1.65 -5.87
N LEU A 59 0.76 2.07 -7.01
CA LEU A 59 2.19 2.30 -7.18
C LEU A 59 2.52 3.76 -6.90
N GLY A 60 3.57 3.98 -6.11
CA GLY A 60 4.10 5.29 -5.76
C GLY A 60 5.62 5.32 -5.85
N ILE A 61 6.20 6.51 -5.92
CA ILE A 61 7.64 6.72 -5.77
C ILE A 61 7.86 7.59 -4.55
N ASP A 62 8.60 7.08 -3.57
CA ASP A 62 9.00 7.88 -2.42
C ASP A 62 9.82 9.07 -2.91
N THR A 63 9.32 10.28 -2.67
CA THR A 63 9.95 11.53 -3.11
C THR A 63 11.30 11.79 -2.44
N THR A 64 11.61 11.12 -1.32
CA THR A 64 12.87 11.30 -0.59
C THR A 64 13.95 10.37 -1.11
N SER A 65 13.64 9.07 -1.26
CA SER A 65 14.61 8.04 -1.64
C SER A 65 14.54 7.66 -3.12
N ASN A 66 13.58 8.20 -3.87
CA ASN A 66 13.28 7.86 -5.26
C ASN A 66 13.09 6.35 -5.49
N THR A 67 12.52 5.68 -4.48
CA THR A 67 12.32 4.22 -4.46
C THR A 67 10.86 3.90 -4.75
N GLU A 68 10.61 2.90 -5.59
CA GLU A 68 9.24 2.45 -5.87
C GLU A 68 8.58 1.84 -4.63
N LYS A 69 7.30 2.16 -4.46
CA LYS A 69 6.45 1.77 -3.34
C LYS A 69 5.13 1.17 -3.84
N LEU A 70 4.65 0.14 -3.16
CA LEU A 70 3.35 -0.50 -3.31
C LEU A 70 2.53 -0.18 -2.06
N ILE A 71 1.54 0.69 -2.26
CA ILE A 71 0.65 1.18 -1.22
C ILE A 71 -0.62 0.33 -1.27
N ILE A 72 -1.03 -0.27 -0.16
CA ILE A 72 -2.21 -1.15 -0.06
C ILE A 72 -3.26 -0.49 0.84
N VAL A 73 -4.52 -0.55 0.40
CA VAL A 73 -5.69 -0.08 1.15
C VAL A 73 -6.81 -1.11 1.14
N GLY A 74 -7.56 -1.18 2.24
CA GLY A 74 -8.80 -1.93 2.30
C GLY A 74 -9.90 -1.25 1.49
N THR A 75 -10.88 -2.01 1.00
CA THR A 75 -12.02 -1.44 0.27
C THR A 75 -13.35 -1.91 0.84
N GLU A 76 -14.37 -1.07 0.74
CA GLU A 76 -15.76 -1.43 1.05
C GLU A 76 -16.62 -1.28 -0.20
N LYS A 77 -17.48 -2.26 -0.46
CA LYS A 77 -18.38 -2.24 -1.62
C LYS A 77 -19.60 -1.39 -1.29
N ASN A 78 -19.77 -0.27 -2.01
CA ASN A 78 -20.95 0.57 -1.86
C ASN A 78 -22.19 -0.09 -2.50
N ARG A 79 -23.37 0.52 -2.31
CA ARG A 79 -24.65 -0.02 -2.83
C ARG A 79 -24.73 -0.08 -4.35
N GLU A 80 -23.88 0.67 -5.05
CA GLU A 80 -23.78 0.72 -6.51
C GLU A 80 -22.79 -0.34 -7.04
N GLY A 81 -22.15 -1.09 -6.14
CA GLY A 81 -21.18 -2.13 -6.47
C GLY A 81 -19.77 -1.60 -6.71
N VAL A 82 -19.50 -0.32 -6.45
CA VAL A 82 -18.18 0.29 -6.54
C VAL A 82 -17.42 0.03 -5.24
N TYR A 83 -16.17 -0.41 -5.35
CA TYR A 83 -15.27 -0.57 -4.22
C TYR A 83 -14.65 0.79 -3.86
N GLU A 84 -15.08 1.35 -2.74
CA GLU A 84 -14.57 2.60 -2.17
C GLU A 84 -13.38 2.30 -1.25
N ASP A 85 -12.34 3.14 -1.33
CA ASP A 85 -11.14 2.94 -0.53
C ASP A 85 -11.36 3.41 0.91
N LEU A 86 -11.00 2.56 1.87
CA LEU A 86 -11.03 2.88 3.29
C LEU A 86 -9.80 3.73 3.63
N LEU A 87 -9.95 5.05 3.53
CA LEU A 87 -8.88 6.02 3.79
C LEU A 87 -9.02 6.66 5.19
N PRO A 88 -7.92 7.11 5.81
CA PRO A 88 -7.97 7.90 7.03
C PRO A 88 -8.62 9.26 6.77
N THR A 89 -9.27 9.81 7.81
CA THR A 89 -10.01 11.07 7.72
C THR A 89 -9.12 12.32 7.79
N SER A 90 -7.88 12.17 8.24
CA SER A 90 -6.88 13.26 8.29
C SER A 90 -5.75 13.00 7.30
N LEU A 91 -5.27 14.08 6.68
CA LEU A 91 -4.20 14.03 5.68
C LEU A 91 -2.83 13.70 6.27
N ASN A 92 -2.53 14.16 7.49
CA ASN A 92 -1.18 14.18 8.06
C ASN A 92 -1.04 13.33 9.33
N THR A 93 -2.07 12.57 9.69
CA THR A 93 -2.08 11.80 10.93
C THR A 93 -2.18 10.33 10.59
N ILE A 94 -1.19 9.56 11.02
CA ILE A 94 -1.26 8.09 11.03
C ILE A 94 -2.38 7.73 12.04
N ASP A 95 -3.35 6.92 11.63
CA ASP A 95 -4.49 6.47 12.44
C ASP A 95 -5.51 7.55 12.82
N ALA A 96 -5.71 8.58 11.99
CA ALA A 96 -6.91 9.43 12.11
C ALA A 96 -8.18 8.69 11.64
N GLY A 97 -8.63 7.76 12.48
CA GLY A 97 -9.76 6.86 12.24
C GLY A 97 -9.35 5.39 12.34
N ALA A 98 -10.31 4.49 12.10
CA ALA A 98 -10.08 3.04 12.13
C ALA A 98 -9.33 2.49 10.91
N ASN A 99 -9.00 3.34 9.92
CA ASN A 99 -8.47 2.94 8.61
C ASN A 99 -7.06 3.50 8.38
N GLY A 100 -6.13 2.66 7.93
CA GLY A 100 -4.74 3.00 7.65
C GLY A 100 -4.37 2.89 6.17
N ILE A 101 -3.21 3.44 5.82
CA ILE A 101 -2.59 3.27 4.49
C ILE A 101 -1.26 2.57 4.66
N TRP A 102 -1.09 1.43 3.99
CA TRP A 102 0.02 0.53 4.25
C TRP A 102 1.06 0.63 3.11
N ASP A 103 2.32 0.98 3.41
CA ASP A 103 3.43 0.90 2.46
C ASP A 103 4.55 0.00 3.00
N PHE A 104 4.70 -1.17 2.40
CA PHE A 104 5.63 -2.20 2.89
C PHE A 104 6.45 -2.84 1.78
N SER A 105 6.43 -2.22 0.61
CA SER A 105 7.02 -2.79 -0.58
C SER A 105 8.50 -2.42 -0.63
N GLU A 106 9.35 -3.43 -0.62
CA GLU A 106 10.73 -3.25 -1.08
C GLU A 106 10.77 -3.62 -2.55
N PRO A 107 11.19 -2.70 -3.44
CA PRO A 107 11.30 -3.04 -4.84
C PRO A 107 12.42 -4.05 -5.05
N CYS A 108 12.17 -4.95 -5.97
CA CYS A 108 13.14 -5.87 -6.51
C CYS A 108 13.54 -5.39 -7.92
N PRO A 109 14.81 -5.03 -8.18
CA PRO A 109 15.99 -4.99 -7.28
C PRO A 109 15.99 -3.80 -6.29
N PRO A 110 16.67 -3.89 -5.11
CA PRO A 110 17.74 -4.83 -4.73
C PRO A 110 17.31 -6.03 -3.87
N LYS A 111 16.07 -6.09 -3.37
CA LYS A 111 15.59 -7.16 -2.46
C LYS A 111 14.96 -8.34 -3.21
N CYS A 112 15.56 -8.74 -4.33
CA CYS A 112 15.14 -9.92 -5.08
C CYS A 112 15.69 -11.21 -4.46
N ASP A 113 14.99 -12.33 -4.64
CA ASP A 113 15.62 -13.64 -4.50
C ASP A 113 16.55 -13.86 -5.71
N PRO A 114 17.88 -13.93 -5.53
CA PRO A 114 18.83 -14.07 -6.64
C PRO A 114 18.68 -15.39 -7.39
N ASN A 115 17.99 -16.38 -6.84
CA ASN A 115 17.79 -17.70 -7.45
C ASN A 115 16.36 -17.94 -7.94
N SER A 116 15.46 -16.95 -7.83
CA SER A 116 14.08 -17.12 -8.29
C SER A 116 14.00 -17.04 -9.82
N PRO A 117 13.32 -18.00 -10.50
CA PRO A 117 13.11 -17.95 -11.94
C PRO A 117 12.16 -16.82 -12.39
N LEU A 118 11.55 -16.10 -11.43
CA LEU A 118 10.66 -14.96 -11.67
C LEU A 118 11.38 -13.61 -11.55
N ASN A 119 12.70 -13.61 -11.27
CA ASN A 119 13.55 -12.43 -11.16
C ASN A 119 14.19 -12.06 -12.50
#